data_AF-A0A7Y4NWM6-F1
#
_entry.id   AF-A0A7Y4NWM6-F1
#
_cell.length_a   1.000
_cell.length_b   1.000
_cell.length_c   1.000
_cell.angle_alpha   90.00
_cell.angle_beta   90.00
_cell.angle_gamma   90.00
#
_symmetry.space_group_name_H-M   'P 1'
#
loop_
_entity.id
_entity.type
_entity.pdbx_description
1 polymer ?
#
loop_
_entity_poly.entity_id
_entity_poly.type
_entity_poly.pdbx_seq_one_letter_code
_entity_poly.pdbx_strand_id
1 'polypeptide(L)'
;MSKQWVLSGGGASYLVVLWNDAEAKDTSRRVAPTVMQLSLEGWMRTHRQALREMYAACAPAPPAGTPAAQLDALMKQRLSDAFRTGKLVGLTRTPSLT
;
A
#
# COMPACT_ATOMS: atom_id res chain seq x y z
N MET A 1 10.89 -2.46 -13.59
CA MET A 1 10.72 -1.48 -12.50
C MET A 1 9.89 -2.14 -11.41
N SER A 2 10.52 -2.66 -10.36
CA SER A 2 9.79 -3.16 -9.19
C SER A 2 9.15 -1.97 -8.48
N LYS A 3 7.83 -2.01 -8.30
CA LYS A 3 7.10 -0.97 -7.59
C LYS A 3 6.96 -1.42 -6.14
N GLN A 4 7.79 -0.84 -5.28
CA GLN A 4 7.83 -1.13 -3.85
C GLN A 4 7.63 0.15 -3.06
N TRP A 5 6.83 0.08 -1.99
CA TRP A 5 6.48 1.26 -1.19
C TRP A 5 6.74 1.05 0.30
N VAL A 6 7.33 2.11 0.87
CA VAL A 6 7.66 2.41 2.28
C VAL A 6 6.50 2.63 3.25
N LEU A 7 5.75 1.64 3.75
CA LEU A 7 4.67 1.95 4.70
C LEU A 7 5.17 1.93 6.16
N SER A 8 5.56 3.11 6.66
CA SER A 8 6.05 3.30 8.04
C SER A 8 4.93 3.76 8.98
N GLY A 9 4.71 3.06 10.10
CA GLY A 9 3.70 3.42 11.09
C GLY A 9 3.89 2.73 12.45
N GLY A 10 3.67 3.46 13.55
CA GLY A 10 3.56 2.89 14.91
C GLY A 10 4.78 2.13 15.42
N GLY A 11 6.00 2.47 14.97
CA GLY A 11 7.24 1.78 15.34
C GLY A 11 7.66 0.64 14.41
N ALA A 12 6.87 0.32 13.37
CA ALA A 12 7.21 -0.67 12.36
C ALA A 12 7.28 -0.06 10.95
N SER A 13 8.05 -0.70 10.07
CA SER A 13 8.08 -0.39 8.65
C SER A 13 7.67 -1.63 7.85
N TYR A 14 6.75 -1.45 6.91
CA TYR A 14 6.26 -2.50 6.02
C TYR A 14 6.64 -2.17 4.58
N LEU A 15 7.01 -3.19 3.83
CA LEU A 15 7.24 -3.08 2.39
C LEU A 15 5.96 -3.50 1.67
N VAL A 16 5.34 -2.58 0.94
CA VAL A 16 4.18 -2.87 0.10
C VAL A 16 4.66 -3.14 -1.31
N VAL A 17 4.25 -4.27 -1.88
CA VAL A 17 4.60 -4.68 -3.24
C VAL A 17 3.37 -5.17 -3.99
N LEU A 18 3.47 -5.26 -5.31
CA LEU A 18 2.48 -5.97 -6.12
C LEU A 18 2.61 -7.48 -5.94
N TRP A 19 1.50 -8.21 -6.09
CA TRP A 19 1.43 -9.67 -5.94
C TRP A 19 2.38 -10.46 -6.83
N ASN A 20 2.80 -9.87 -7.96
CA ASN A 20 3.71 -10.46 -8.93
C ASN A 20 5.18 -10.11 -8.69
N ASP A 21 5.48 -9.28 -7.68
CA ASP A 21 6.86 -8.96 -7.30
C ASP A 21 7.56 -10.19 -6.71
N ALA A 22 8.87 -10.28 -6.86
CA ALA A 22 9.65 -11.40 -6.35
C ALA A 22 9.55 -11.50 -4.82
N GLU A 23 9.52 -10.36 -4.12
CA GLU A 23 9.40 -10.29 -2.66
C GLU A 23 8.05 -10.85 -2.18
N ALA A 24 6.99 -10.74 -3.00
CA ALA A 24 5.67 -11.26 -2.65
C ALA A 24 5.63 -12.79 -2.60
N LYS A 25 6.59 -13.49 -3.23
CA LYS A 25 6.66 -14.96 -3.24
C LYS A 25 7.01 -15.54 -1.88
N ASP A 26 7.73 -14.78 -1.05
CA ASP A 26 8.02 -15.17 0.32
C ASP A 26 6.79 -14.95 1.20
N THR A 27 6.06 -16.03 1.48
CA THR A 27 4.88 -16.00 2.32
C THR A 27 5.19 -15.76 3.80
N SER A 28 6.41 -16.02 4.26
CA SER A 28 6.79 -15.91 5.68
C SER A 28 6.80 -14.48 6.18
N ARG A 29 7.02 -13.52 5.27
CA ARG A 29 7.07 -12.09 5.55
C ARG A 29 5.73 -11.40 5.34
N ARG A 30 4.71 -12.10 4.83
CA ARG A 30 3.42 -11.49 4.50
C ARG A 30 2.71 -11.00 5.75
N VAL A 31 2.26 -9.76 5.67
CA VAL A 31 1.47 -9.11 6.71
C VAL A 31 0.00 -9.28 6.38
N ALA A 32 -0.82 -9.53 7.40
CA ALA A 32 -2.26 -9.64 7.25
C ALA A 32 -2.85 -8.37 6.61
N PRO A 33 -3.79 -8.49 5.64
CA PRO A 33 -4.41 -7.35 4.98
C PRO A 33 -5.02 -6.32 5.95
N THR A 34 -5.59 -6.78 7.07
CA THR A 34 -6.17 -5.91 8.11
C THR A 34 -5.13 -4.98 8.74
N VAL A 35 -3.91 -5.46 8.98
CA VAL A 35 -2.81 -4.64 9.54
C VAL A 35 -2.36 -3.59 8.52
N MET A 36 -2.31 -3.96 7.24
CA MET A 36 -1.99 -3.00 6.16
C MET A 36 -3.06 -1.93 6.01
N GLN A 37 -4.34 -2.28 6.14
CA GLN A 37 -5.45 -1.30 6.10
C GLN A 37 -5.35 -0.28 7.24
N LEU A 38 -5.09 -0.73 8.47
CA LEU A 38 -4.91 0.18 9.62
C LEU A 38 -3.70 1.09 9.44
N SER A 39 -2.59 0.53 8.95
CA SER A 39 -1.37 1.30 8.71
C SER A 39 -1.56 2.33 7.59
N LEU A 40 -2.32 1.98 6.54
CA LEU A 40 -2.67 2.86 5.44
C LEU A 40 -3.40 4.12 5.93
N GLU A 41 -4.36 3.99 6.87
CA GLU A 41 -5.11 5.14 7.39
C GLU A 41 -4.22 6.20 8.06
N GLY A 42 -3.23 5.77 8.84
CA GLY A 42 -2.25 6.67 9.44
C GLY A 42 -1.35 7.32 8.39
N TRP A 43 -0.94 6.53 7.39
CA TRP A 43 -0.01 6.97 6.34
C TRP A 43 -0.65 7.94 5.34
N MET A 44 -1.97 7.81 5.09
CA MET A 44 -2.76 8.70 4.22
C MET A 44 -2.71 10.17 4.60
N ARG A 45 -2.55 10.47 5.88
CA ARG A 45 -2.47 11.86 6.34
C ARG A 45 -1.14 12.52 5.99
N THR A 46 -0.08 11.73 5.82
CA THR A 46 1.31 12.22 5.77
C THR A 46 2.03 11.91 4.46
N HIS A 47 1.59 10.90 3.69
CA HIS A 47 2.32 10.39 2.51
C HIS A 47 1.45 10.33 1.24
N ARG A 48 0.72 11.41 0.95
CA ARG A 48 -0.22 11.51 -0.19
C ARG A 48 0.39 11.15 -1.56
N GLN A 49 1.65 11.46 -1.81
CA GLN A 49 2.29 11.20 -3.11
C GLN A 49 2.45 9.71 -3.38
N ALA A 50 3.03 8.96 -2.44
CA ALA A 50 3.23 7.53 -2.58
C ALA A 50 1.90 6.76 -2.70
N LEU A 51 0.83 7.25 -2.06
CA LEU A 51 -0.51 6.72 -2.24
C LEU A 51 -1.04 6.88 -3.65
N ARG A 52 -0.77 8.02 -4.31
CA ARG A 52 -1.15 8.23 -5.72
C ARG A 52 -0.42 7.26 -6.63
N GLU A 53 0.85 7.00 -6.35
CA GLU A 53 1.65 6.03 -7.11
C GLU A 53 1.16 4.59 -6.94
N MET A 54 0.87 4.18 -5.70
CA MET A 54 0.25 2.88 -5.41
C MET A 54 -1.10 2.74 -6.10
N TYR A 55 -1.94 3.78 -6.01
CA TYR A 55 -3.24 3.81 -6.66
C TYR A 55 -3.11 3.68 -8.18
N ALA A 56 -2.23 4.46 -8.81
CA ALA A 56 -1.96 4.40 -10.25
C ALA A 56 -1.36 3.06 -10.69
N ALA A 57 -0.71 2.33 -9.79
CA ALA A 57 -0.23 0.98 -10.06
C ALA A 57 -1.34 -0.08 -9.99
N CYS A 58 -2.42 0.17 -9.24
CA CYS A 58 -3.49 -0.79 -8.99
C CYS A 58 -4.75 -0.54 -9.84
N ALA A 59 -5.01 0.70 -10.22
CA ALA A 59 -6.25 1.12 -10.88
C ALA A 59 -5.97 2.10 -12.03
N PRO A 60 -6.86 2.14 -13.05
CA PRO A 60 -6.85 3.22 -14.02
C PRO A 60 -7.05 4.58 -13.32
N ALA A 61 -6.54 5.64 -13.94
CA ALA A 61 -6.59 7.00 -13.41
C ALA A 61 -8.01 7.38 -12.95
N PRO A 62 -8.14 8.15 -11.85
CA PRO A 62 -9.45 8.55 -11.38
C PRO A 62 -10.12 9.46 -12.43
N PRO A 63 -11.46 9.51 -12.47
CA PRO A 63 -12.18 10.40 -13.39
C PRO A 63 -11.71 11.84 -13.25
N ALA A 64 -11.46 12.51 -14.38
CA ALA A 64 -11.09 13.91 -14.40
C ALA A 64 -12.15 14.75 -13.67
N GLY A 65 -11.72 15.64 -12.76
CA GLY A 65 -12.63 16.48 -11.97
C GLY A 65 -13.09 15.88 -10.64
N THR A 66 -12.59 14.70 -10.23
CA THR A 66 -12.89 14.15 -8.89
C THR A 66 -12.40 15.10 -7.80
N PRO A 67 -13.28 15.57 -6.88
CA PRO A 67 -12.87 16.43 -5.77
C PRO A 67 -11.82 15.74 -4.90
N ALA A 68 -10.84 16.50 -4.39
CA ALA A 68 -9.72 15.94 -3.62
C ALA A 68 -10.17 15.08 -2.42
N ALA A 69 -11.23 15.48 -1.72
CA ALA A 69 -11.79 14.73 -0.60
C ALA A 69 -12.42 13.39 -1.03
N GLN A 70 -13.06 13.35 -2.21
CA GLN A 70 -13.61 12.11 -2.77
C GLN A 70 -12.51 11.22 -3.32
N LEU A 71 -11.45 11.82 -3.87
CA LEU A 71 -10.27 11.10 -4.34
C LEU A 71 -9.57 10.36 -3.20
N ASP A 72 -9.38 11.00 -2.04
CA ASP A 72 -8.77 10.36 -0.86
C ASP A 72 -9.61 9.15 -0.40
N ALA A 73 -10.93 9.29 -0.30
CA ALA A 73 -11.83 8.20 0.09
C ALA A 73 -11.81 7.04 -0.94
N LEU A 74 -11.80 7.36 -2.23
CA LEU A 74 -11.77 6.38 -3.31
C LEU A 74 -10.42 5.65 -3.35
N MET A 75 -9.31 6.36 -3.20
CA MET A 75 -7.98 5.78 -3.11
C MET A 75 -7.88 4.83 -1.92
N LYS A 76 -8.37 5.24 -0.74
CA LYS A 76 -8.43 4.39 0.45
C LYS A 76 -9.18 3.09 0.17
N GLN A 77 -10.39 3.19 -0.35
CA GLN A 77 -11.22 2.01 -0.62
C GLN A 77 -10.53 1.06 -1.60
N ARG A 78 -9.99 1.60 -2.70
CA ARG A 78 -9.34 0.79 -3.74
C ARG A 78 -8.05 0.12 -3.26
N LEU A 79 -7.24 0.81 -2.47
CA LEU A 79 -6.02 0.23 -1.91
C LEU A 79 -6.35 -0.83 -0.84
N SER A 80 -7.35 -0.59 0.01
CA SER A 80 -7.86 -1.59 0.96
C SER A 80 -8.38 -2.84 0.25
N ASP A 81 -9.13 -2.67 -0.84
CA ASP A 81 -9.59 -3.77 -1.69
C ASP A 81 -8.42 -4.50 -2.36
N ALA A 82 -7.39 -3.77 -2.80
CA ALA A 82 -6.19 -4.36 -3.37
C ALA A 82 -5.43 -5.24 -2.37
N PHE A 83 -5.33 -4.82 -1.10
CA PHE A 83 -4.78 -5.68 -0.04
C PHE A 83 -5.67 -6.89 0.24
N ARG A 84 -7.00 -6.71 0.29
CA ARG A 84 -7.95 -7.79 0.57
C ARG A 84 -7.98 -8.86 -0.52
N THR A 85 -7.91 -8.44 -1.78
CA THR A 85 -7.90 -9.33 -2.96
C THR A 85 -6.51 -9.90 -3.27
N GLY A 86 -5.49 -9.50 -2.49
CA GLY A 86 -4.12 -9.96 -2.67
C GLY A 86 -3.40 -9.37 -3.87
N LYS A 87 -3.92 -8.29 -4.49
CA LYS A 87 -3.22 -7.54 -5.56
C LYS A 87 -2.04 -6.74 -5.03
N LEU A 88 -2.19 -6.18 -3.83
CA LEU A 88 -1.11 -5.61 -3.03
C LEU A 88 -0.79 -6.54 -1.87
N VAL A 89 0.49 -6.69 -1.59
CA VAL A 89 1.00 -7.52 -0.51
C VAL A 89 1.87 -6.63 0.37
N GLY A 90 1.52 -6.59 1.66
CA GLY A 90 2.40 -6.01 2.67
C GLY A 90 3.36 -7.06 3.20
N LEU A 91 4.63 -6.68 3.36
CA LEU A 91 5.69 -7.53 3.87
C LEU A 91 6.32 -6.87 5.10
N THR A 92 6.66 -7.65 6.11
CA THR A 92 7.50 -7.17 7.21
C THR A 92 8.87 -6.78 6.64
N ARG A 93 9.29 -5.55 6.93
CA ARG A 93 10.68 -5.15 6.67
C ARG A 93 11.48 -5.74 7.81
N THR A 94 12.32 -6.73 7.52
CA THR A 94 13.31 -7.20 8.50
C THR A 94 14.11 -5.98 8.94
N PRO A 95 14.34 -5.78 10.25
CA PRO A 95 15.28 -4.76 10.68
C PRO A 95 16.61 -5.11 10.02
N SER A 96 17.14 -4.18 9.23
CA SER A 96 18.52 -4.26 8.80
C SER A 96 19.35 -4.30 10.08
N LEU A 97 19.89 -5.46 10.43
CA LEU A 97 20.94 -5.56 11.43
C LEU A 97 22.15 -4.82 10.86
N THR A 98 22.25 -3.53 11.17
CA THR A 98 23.50 -2.76 11.13
C THR A 98 24.23 -2.98 12.44
#